data_AF-A0A9D5KI47-F1
#
_entry.id   AF-A0A9D5KI47-F1
#
_cell.length_a   1.000
_cell.length_b   1.000
_cell.length_c   1.000
_cell.angle_alpha   90.00
_cell.angle_beta   90.00
_cell.angle_gamma   90.00
#
_symmetry.space_group_name_H-M   'P 1'
#
loop_
_entity.id
_entity.type
_entity.pdbx_description
1 polymer ?
#
loop_
_entity_poly.entity_id
_entity_poly.type
_entity_poly.pdbx_seq_one_letter_code
_entity_poly.pdbx_strand_id
1 'polypeptide(L)'
;MPSEYALLAKTLVGIEAIVEELDPDINLVQHIEPFAQKLVIRRYAPRRIIREASSIMGKFMNLIKVFPDDVLHIMDTVKQGKLHVEFEHTNLGGLIKSLDKLSNRISVSLIIAALTIGSSLIIQTDKGLLLFDLPVLGLIGLSIAALLGIGLLISALFSRTK
;
A
#
# COMPACT_ATOMS: atom_id res chain seq x y z
N MET A 1 -3.66 33.04 8.89
CA MET A 1 -3.85 33.02 10.35
C MET A 1 -4.31 31.64 10.76
N PRO A 2 -3.69 30.98 11.76
CA PRO A 2 -4.20 29.70 12.28
C PRO A 2 -5.65 29.84 12.74
N SER A 3 -6.47 28.80 12.53
CA SER A 3 -7.93 28.82 12.75
C SER A 3 -8.34 29.21 14.16
N GLU A 4 -7.53 28.90 15.16
CA GLU A 4 -7.76 29.25 16.56
C GLU A 4 -7.77 30.77 16.81
N TYR A 5 -6.90 31.52 16.12
CA TYR A 5 -6.85 32.98 16.26
C TYR A 5 -8.03 33.66 15.56
N ALA A 6 -8.49 33.10 14.44
CA ALA A 6 -9.67 33.61 13.74
C ALA A 6 -10.95 33.41 14.56
N LEU A 7 -11.09 32.25 15.23
CA LEU A 7 -12.20 32.00 16.15
C LEU A 7 -12.16 32.95 17.34
N LEU A 8 -10.98 33.17 17.94
CA LEU A 8 -10.80 34.09 19.05
C LEU A 8 -11.13 35.55 18.67
N ALA A 9 -10.70 35.98 17.49
CA ALA A 9 -11.04 37.30 16.95
C ALA A 9 -12.56 37.43 16.75
N LYS A 10 -13.22 36.42 16.16
CA LYS A 10 -14.67 36.40 15.97
C LYS A 10 -15.43 36.47 17.30
N THR A 11 -14.95 35.78 18.33
CA THR A 11 -15.56 35.85 19.67
C THR A 11 -15.37 37.21 20.33
N LEU A 12 -14.20 37.85 20.16
CA LEU A 12 -13.95 39.18 20.71
C LEU A 12 -14.84 40.24 20.05
N VAL A 13 -14.97 40.19 18.72
CA VAL A 13 -15.89 41.07 17.98
C VAL A 13 -17.34 40.86 18.43
N GLY A 14 -17.74 39.61 18.71
CA GLY A 14 -19.08 39.33 19.24
C GLY A 14 -19.31 39.90 20.65
N ILE A 15 -18.30 39.87 21.51
CA ILE A 15 -18.39 40.46 22.86
C ILE A 15 -18.46 41.98 22.78
N GLU A 16 -17.69 42.61 21.89
CA GLU A 16 -17.71 44.06 21.66
C GLU A 16 -19.09 44.55 21.26
N ALA A 17 -19.74 43.86 20.30
CA ALA A 17 -21.09 44.20 19.87
C ALA A 17 -22.13 44.11 21.01
N ILE A 18 -22.01 43.13 21.90
CA ILE A 18 -22.92 42.97 23.05
C ILE A 18 -22.68 44.07 24.09
N VAL A 19 -21.42 44.44 24.34
CA VAL A 19 -21.07 45.49 25.30
C VAL A 19 -21.52 46.86 24.82
N GLU A 20 -21.38 47.14 23.52
CA GLU A 20 -21.82 48.39 22.88
C GLU A 20 -23.35 48.56 22.94
N GLU A 21 -24.12 47.46 22.90
CA GLU A 21 -25.58 47.48 23.08
C GLU A 21 -26.01 47.75 24.54
N LEU A 22 -25.18 47.37 25.52
CA LEU A 22 -25.47 47.52 26.96
C LEU A 22 -24.97 48.84 27.54
N ASP A 23 -23.81 49.33 27.10
CA ASP A 23 -23.20 50.58 27.54
C ASP A 23 -22.42 51.23 26.37
N PRO A 24 -23.03 52.21 25.66
CA PRO A 24 -22.45 52.81 24.45
C PRO A 24 -21.18 53.63 24.70
N ASP A 25 -20.93 54.04 25.95
CA ASP A 25 -19.80 54.90 26.31
C ASP A 25 -18.54 54.09 26.68
N ILE A 26 -18.65 52.75 26.79
CA ILE A 26 -17.52 51.87 27.12
C ILE A 26 -16.67 51.55 25.89
N ASN A 27 -15.39 51.92 25.96
CA ASN A 27 -14.37 51.39 25.04
C ASN A 27 -13.81 50.07 25.57
N LEU A 28 -14.27 48.95 25.00
CA LEU A 28 -13.88 47.60 25.42
C LEU A 28 -12.38 47.31 25.15
N VAL A 29 -11.84 47.83 24.04
CA VAL A 29 -10.43 47.64 23.67
C VAL A 29 -9.50 48.21 24.74
N GLN A 30 -9.77 49.42 25.22
CA GLN A 30 -8.97 50.07 26.27
C GLN A 30 -8.99 49.30 27.60
N HIS A 31 -10.09 48.60 27.91
CA HIS A 31 -10.19 47.79 29.13
C HIS A 31 -9.46 46.45 29.01
N ILE A 32 -9.39 45.86 27.82
CA ILE A 32 -8.75 44.56 27.58
C ILE A 32 -7.24 44.69 27.34
N GLU A 33 -6.79 45.80 26.74
CA GLU A 33 -5.39 46.11 26.45
C GLU A 33 -4.42 45.78 27.62
N PRO A 34 -4.64 46.24 28.87
CA PRO A 34 -3.72 45.95 29.98
C PRO A 34 -3.66 44.45 30.33
N PHE A 35 -4.71 43.67 30.08
CA PHE A 35 -4.70 42.23 30.29
C PHE A 35 -3.94 41.51 29.18
N ALA A 36 -4.15 41.91 27.92
CA ALA A 36 -3.41 41.38 26.79
C ALA A 36 -1.89 41.64 26.95
N GLN A 37 -1.52 42.85 27.36
CA GLN A 37 -0.12 43.22 27.60
C GLN A 37 0.52 42.38 28.72
N LYS A 38 -0.19 42.17 29.84
CA LYS A 38 0.26 41.28 30.92
C LYS A 38 0.42 39.83 30.47
N LEU A 39 -0.45 39.33 29.59
CA LEU A 39 -0.38 37.97 29.05
C LEU A 39 0.81 37.77 28.13
N VAL A 40 1.08 38.73 27.24
CA VAL A 40 2.25 38.73 26.35
C VAL A 40 3.54 38.74 27.18
N ILE A 41 3.65 39.66 28.15
CA ILE A 41 4.82 39.75 29.04
C ILE A 41 5.03 38.45 29.82
N ARG A 42 3.96 37.83 30.33
CA ARG A 42 4.06 36.52 31.02
C ARG A 42 4.46 35.38 30.07
N ARG A 43 4.02 35.41 28.82
CA ARG A 43 4.36 34.39 27.81
C ARG A 43 5.84 34.47 27.43
N TYR A 44 6.39 35.68 27.33
CA TYR A 44 7.81 35.92 27.05
C TYR A 44 8.68 36.14 28.28
N ALA A 45 8.16 35.85 29.48
CA ALA A 45 8.91 36.07 30.72
C ALA A 45 10.19 35.20 30.71
N PRO A 46 11.37 35.77 30.98
CA PRO A 46 12.65 35.06 30.88
C PRO A 46 12.72 33.81 31.76
N ARG A 47 12.03 33.81 32.91
CA ARG A 47 11.90 32.63 33.79
C ARG A 47 11.23 31.43 33.11
N ARG A 48 10.26 31.67 32.21
CA ARG A 48 9.54 30.61 31.50
C ARG A 48 10.44 30.02 30.41
N ILE A 49 11.11 30.87 29.65
CA ILE A 49 12.05 30.48 28.60
C ILE A 49 13.20 29.65 29.19
N ILE A 50 13.79 30.08 30.31
CA ILE A 50 14.87 29.34 30.97
C ILE A 50 14.41 27.96 31.47
N ARG A 51 13.19 27.87 32.01
CA ARG A 51 12.61 26.60 32.47
C ARG A 51 12.34 25.64 31.30
N GLU A 52 11.92 26.17 30.17
CA GLU A 52 11.67 25.39 28.96
C GLU A 52 12.99 24.92 28.36
N ALA A 53 14.01 25.79 28.30
CA ALA A 53 15.35 25.45 27.86
C ALA A 53 16.00 24.37 28.74
N SER A 54 15.86 24.45 30.07
CA SER A 54 16.39 23.41 30.97
C SER A 54 15.67 22.07 30.82
N SER A 55 14.36 22.09 30.55
CA SER A 55 13.60 20.88 30.23
C SER A 55 14.07 20.25 28.92
N ILE A 56 14.28 21.04 27.87
CA ILE A 56 14.79 20.58 26.58
C ILE A 56 16.20 20.01 26.74
N MET A 57 17.08 20.69 27.48
CA MET A 57 18.43 20.23 27.74
C MET A 57 18.44 18.91 28.52
N GLY A 58 17.55 18.75 29.51
CA GLY A 58 17.39 17.49 30.24
C GLY A 58 16.97 16.32 29.33
N LYS A 59 16.03 16.56 28.41
CA LYS A 59 15.62 15.55 27.42
C LYS A 59 16.76 15.18 26.47
N PHE A 60 17.54 16.17 26.02
CA PHE A 60 18.68 15.95 25.15
C PHE A 60 19.79 15.16 25.84
N MET A 61 20.07 15.46 27.11
CA MET A 61 21.03 14.73 27.93
C MET A 61 20.61 13.28 28.15
N ASN A 62 19.32 13.01 28.35
CA ASN A 62 18.80 11.65 28.45
C ASN A 62 18.91 10.91 27.11
N LEU A 63 18.64 11.58 25.99
CA LEU A 63 18.79 10.98 24.67
C LEU A 63 20.25 10.57 24.40
N ILE A 64 21.22 11.44 24.69
CA ILE A 64 22.65 11.11 24.54
C ILE A 64 23.07 9.92 25.40
N LYS A 65 22.49 9.78 26.61
CA LYS A 65 22.80 8.65 27.50
C LYS A 65 22.25 7.32 26.97
N VAL A 66 21.05 7.30 26.42
CA VAL A 66 20.36 6.07 25.99
C VAL A 66 20.71 5.69 24.54
N PHE A 67 21.00 6.68 23.69
CA PHE A 67 21.34 6.49 22.28
C PHE A 67 22.44 5.44 22.01
N PRO A 68 23.60 5.44 22.70
CA PRO A 68 24.62 4.43 22.44
C PRO A 68 24.14 3.00 22.73
N ASP A 69 23.36 2.80 23.79
CA ASP A 69 22.82 1.48 24.15
C ASP A 69 21.80 0.99 23.09
N ASP A 70 20.92 1.88 22.62
CA ASP A 70 19.98 1.56 21.55
C ASP A 70 20.70 1.18 20.24
N VAL A 71 21.75 1.91 19.88
CA VAL A 71 22.57 1.62 18.70
C VAL A 71 23.28 0.28 18.84
N LEU A 72 23.86 -0.01 20.02
CA LEU A 72 24.49 -1.30 20.29
C LEU A 72 23.48 -2.44 20.20
N HIS A 73 22.28 -2.27 20.75
CA HIS A 73 21.22 -3.27 20.70
C HIS A 73 20.75 -3.55 19.26
N ILE A 74 20.63 -2.50 18.43
CA ILE A 74 20.33 -2.67 17.00
C ILE A 74 21.48 -3.42 16.31
N MET A 75 22.74 -3.05 16.55
CA MET A 75 23.90 -3.73 15.97
C MET A 75 23.99 -5.20 16.38
N ASP A 76 23.68 -5.53 17.63
CA ASP A 76 23.64 -6.91 18.11
C ASP A 76 22.49 -7.70 17.48
N THR A 77 21.33 -7.06 17.31
CA THR A 77 20.19 -7.67 16.59
C THR A 77 20.53 -7.96 15.13
N VAL A 78 21.24 -7.04 14.46
CA VAL A 78 21.76 -7.23 13.09
C VAL A 78 22.78 -8.37 13.05
N LYS A 79 23.78 -8.36 13.94
CA LYS A 79 24.84 -9.39 14.02
C LYS A 79 24.28 -10.79 14.30
N GLN A 80 23.25 -10.89 15.13
CA GLN A 80 22.59 -12.15 15.46
C GLN A 80 21.64 -12.62 14.36
N GLY A 81 21.46 -11.85 13.28
CA GLY A 81 20.53 -12.18 12.19
C GLY A 81 19.06 -12.22 12.63
N LYS A 82 18.75 -11.65 13.81
CA LYS A 82 17.38 -11.62 14.36
C LYS A 82 16.52 -10.52 13.76
N LEU A 83 17.10 -9.72 12.87
CA LEU A 83 16.43 -8.63 12.19
C LEU A 83 15.37 -9.22 11.24
N HIS A 84 14.13 -9.26 11.72
CA HIS A 84 12.97 -9.63 10.92
C HIS A 84 12.63 -8.44 10.02
N VAL A 85 13.08 -8.51 8.77
CA VAL A 85 12.57 -7.63 7.72
C VAL A 85 11.25 -8.24 7.26
N GLU A 86 10.14 -7.60 7.63
CA GLU A 86 8.84 -7.95 7.07
C GLU A 86 8.81 -7.46 5.61
N PHE A 87 9.23 -8.34 4.70
CA PHE A 87 9.12 -8.09 3.28
C PHE A 87 7.64 -8.22 2.88
N GLU A 88 6.89 -7.12 2.87
CA GLU A 88 5.66 -7.04 2.09
C GLU A 88 6.02 -7.13 0.60
N HIS A 89 6.15 -8.35 0.10
CA HIS A 89 6.37 -8.60 -1.32
C HIS A 89 5.11 -8.25 -2.11
N THR A 90 4.98 -6.99 -2.47
CA THR A 90 3.85 -6.41 -3.21
C THR A 90 3.58 -7.09 -4.56
N ASN A 91 4.47 -7.98 -5.03
CA ASN A 91 4.37 -8.62 -6.33
C ASN A 91 4.62 -10.13 -6.37
N LEU A 92 4.83 -10.81 -5.22
CA LEU A 92 4.97 -12.28 -5.24
C LEU A 92 3.65 -12.95 -5.66
N GLY A 93 2.51 -12.40 -5.25
CA GLY A 93 1.19 -12.90 -5.67
C GLY A 93 0.99 -12.81 -7.19
N GLY A 94 1.54 -11.78 -7.84
CA GLY A 94 1.51 -11.64 -9.30
C GLY A 94 2.38 -12.70 -10.00
N LEU A 95 3.57 -12.97 -9.45
CA LEU A 95 4.46 -14.03 -9.94
C LEU A 95 3.82 -15.42 -9.81
N ILE A 96 3.26 -15.74 -8.63
CA ILE A 96 2.60 -17.03 -8.38
C ILE A 96 1.42 -17.23 -9.34
N LYS A 97 0.57 -16.21 -9.52
CA LYS A 97 -0.54 -16.27 -10.48
C LYS A 97 -0.07 -16.46 -11.92
N SER A 98 1.06 -15.86 -12.29
CA SER A 98 1.63 -16.00 -13.63
C SER A 98 2.20 -17.40 -13.85
N LEU A 99 2.89 -17.95 -12.85
CA LEU A 99 3.40 -19.32 -12.87
C LEU A 99 2.28 -20.34 -12.95
N ASP A 100 1.19 -20.16 -12.21
CA ASP A 100 0.03 -21.05 -12.25
C ASP A 100 -0.63 -21.08 -13.64
N LYS A 101 -0.83 -19.89 -14.24
CA LYS A 101 -1.32 -19.76 -15.63
C LYS A 101 -0.40 -20.45 -16.65
N LEU A 102 0.92 -20.29 -16.50
CA LEU A 102 1.91 -20.94 -17.37
C LEU A 102 1.91 -22.46 -17.21
N SER A 103 1.87 -22.94 -15.96
CA SER A 103 1.82 -24.37 -15.64
C SER A 103 0.59 -25.03 -16.27
N ASN A 104 -0.59 -24.42 -16.09
CA ASN A 104 -1.82 -24.93 -16.69
C ASN A 104 -1.74 -24.93 -18.24
N ARG A 105 -1.18 -23.87 -18.84
CA ARG A 105 -1.00 -23.80 -20.30
C ARG A 105 -0.07 -24.90 -20.81
N ILE A 106 1.01 -25.20 -20.09
CA ILE A 106 1.95 -26.28 -20.44
C ILE A 106 1.24 -27.62 -20.35
N SER A 107 0.52 -27.90 -19.26
CA SER A 107 -0.23 -29.14 -19.08
C SER A 107 -1.23 -29.40 -20.21
N VAL A 108 -2.03 -28.39 -20.58
CA VAL A 108 -2.99 -28.51 -21.68
C VAL A 108 -2.29 -28.70 -23.02
N SER A 109 -1.19 -27.98 -23.27
CA SER A 109 -0.39 -28.15 -24.50
C SER A 109 0.18 -29.56 -24.62
N LEU A 110 0.61 -30.14 -23.50
CA LEU A 110 1.16 -31.49 -23.44
C LEU A 110 0.09 -32.56 -23.70
N ILE A 111 -1.13 -32.38 -23.16
CA ILE A 111 -2.29 -33.23 -23.47
C ILE A 111 -2.61 -33.18 -24.96
N ILE A 112 -2.64 -31.98 -25.56
CA ILE A 112 -2.89 -31.81 -27.00
C ILE A 112 -1.81 -32.51 -27.83
N ALA A 113 -0.53 -32.34 -27.47
CA ALA A 113 0.59 -32.99 -28.15
C ALA A 113 0.49 -34.53 -28.07
N ALA A 114 0.22 -35.07 -26.88
CA ALA A 114 0.04 -36.51 -26.68
C ALA A 114 -1.16 -37.06 -27.47
N LEU A 115 -2.28 -36.32 -27.49
CA LEU A 115 -3.48 -36.70 -28.23
C LEU A 115 -3.22 -36.66 -29.75
N THR A 116 -2.47 -35.68 -30.23
CA THR A 116 -2.08 -35.54 -31.64
C THR A 116 -1.19 -36.70 -32.07
N ILE A 117 -0.15 -37.00 -31.30
CA ILE A 117 0.78 -38.10 -31.59
C ILE A 117 0.05 -39.45 -31.51
N GLY A 118 -0.74 -39.69 -30.46
CA GLY A 118 -1.51 -40.91 -30.28
C GLY A 118 -2.50 -41.14 -31.43
N SER A 119 -3.22 -40.10 -31.84
CA SER A 119 -4.13 -40.16 -32.98
C SER A 119 -3.38 -40.47 -34.29
N SER A 120 -2.22 -39.83 -34.50
CA SER A 120 -1.38 -40.08 -35.68
C SER A 120 -0.82 -41.50 -35.75
N LEU A 121 -0.52 -42.13 -34.61
CA LEU A 121 -0.07 -43.52 -34.57
C LEU A 121 -1.21 -44.50 -34.85
N ILE A 122 -2.41 -44.22 -34.35
CA ILE A 122 -3.60 -45.05 -34.60
C ILE A 122 -3.95 -45.04 -36.09
N ILE A 123 -3.85 -43.88 -36.74
CA ILE A 123 -4.07 -43.75 -38.19
C ILE A 123 -3.12 -44.65 -38.99
N GLN A 124 -1.86 -44.81 -38.57
CA GLN A 124 -0.88 -45.66 -39.26
C GLN A 124 -1.07 -47.17 -39.04
N THR A 125 -1.92 -47.58 -38.10
CA THR A 125 -1.99 -48.99 -37.69
C THR A 125 -2.93 -49.83 -38.57
N ASP A 126 -3.68 -49.23 -39.51
CA ASP A 126 -4.64 -49.88 -40.44
C ASP A 126 -5.59 -50.90 -39.77
N LYS A 127 -5.89 -50.71 -38.48
CA LYS A 127 -6.73 -51.60 -37.67
C LYS A 127 -7.88 -50.82 -37.04
N GLY A 128 -9.12 -51.30 -37.21
CA GLY A 128 -10.33 -50.76 -36.58
C GLY A 128 -11.49 -50.52 -37.55
N LEU A 129 -12.55 -49.81 -37.11
CA LEU A 129 -13.57 -49.30 -38.04
C LEU A 129 -12.93 -48.24 -38.95
N LEU A 130 -12.82 -48.57 -40.23
CA LEU A 130 -12.26 -47.72 -41.27
C LEU A 130 -13.37 -46.87 -41.91
N LEU A 131 -13.12 -45.58 -42.09
CA LEU A 131 -13.95 -44.65 -42.83
C LEU A 131 -13.03 -43.91 -43.80
N PHE A 132 -13.27 -44.00 -45.10
CA PHE A 132 -12.37 -43.47 -46.15
C PHE A 132 -10.92 -44.01 -46.04
N ASP A 133 -10.75 -45.31 -45.77
CA ASP A 133 -9.45 -45.97 -45.55
C ASP A 133 -8.63 -45.41 -44.37
N LEU A 134 -9.25 -44.62 -43.49
CA LEU A 134 -8.64 -44.08 -42.28
C LEU A 134 -9.35 -44.61 -41.01
N PRO A 135 -8.62 -44.98 -39.95
CA PRO A 135 -9.23 -45.36 -38.68
C PRO A 135 -10.04 -44.21 -38.05
N VAL A 136 -11.34 -44.43 -37.84
CA VAL A 136 -12.28 -43.42 -37.28
C VAL A 136 -11.82 -42.87 -35.93
N LEU A 137 -11.25 -43.74 -35.10
CA LEU A 137 -10.78 -43.37 -33.76
C LEU A 137 -9.64 -42.33 -33.81
N GLY A 138 -8.74 -42.45 -34.80
CA GLY A 138 -7.67 -41.48 -35.01
C GLY A 138 -8.19 -40.13 -35.52
N LEU A 139 -9.20 -40.14 -36.39
CA LEU A 139 -9.85 -38.90 -36.87
C LEU A 139 -10.55 -38.15 -35.75
N ILE A 140 -11.25 -38.86 -34.86
CA ILE A 140 -11.90 -38.25 -33.69
C ILE A 140 -10.86 -37.62 -32.76
N GLY A 141 -9.79 -38.36 -32.43
CA GLY A 141 -8.72 -37.84 -31.58
C GLY A 141 -8.05 -36.61 -32.20
N LEU A 142 -7.75 -36.63 -33.49
CA LEU A 142 -7.13 -35.49 -34.17
C LEU A 142 -8.06 -34.26 -34.24
N SER A 143 -9.37 -34.49 -34.43
CA SER A 143 -10.39 -33.42 -34.40
C SER A 143 -10.49 -32.77 -33.02
N ILE A 144 -10.46 -33.58 -31.95
CA ILE A 144 -10.46 -33.08 -30.57
C ILE A 144 -9.18 -32.29 -30.28
N ALA A 145 -8.00 -32.81 -30.67
CA ALA A 145 -6.73 -32.10 -30.53
C ALA A 145 -6.76 -30.74 -31.26
N ALA A 146 -7.31 -30.70 -32.48
CA ALA A 146 -7.41 -29.47 -33.27
C ALA A 146 -8.31 -28.43 -32.58
N LEU A 147 -9.49 -28.83 -32.09
CA LEU A 147 -10.40 -27.93 -31.35
C LEU A 147 -9.75 -27.39 -30.07
N LEU A 148 -9.11 -28.24 -29.28
CA LEU A 148 -8.41 -27.84 -28.06
C LEU A 148 -7.21 -26.91 -28.36
N GLY A 149 -6.45 -27.21 -29.42
CA GLY A 149 -5.33 -26.38 -29.89
C GLY A 149 -5.77 -24.99 -30.30
N ILE A 150 -6.84 -24.88 -31.09
CA ILE A 150 -7.44 -23.59 -31.48
C ILE A 150 -7.91 -22.83 -30.24
N GLY A 151 -8.59 -23.49 -29.31
CA GLY A 151 -9.03 -22.88 -28.05
C GLY A 151 -7.87 -22.30 -27.24
N LEU A 152 -6.74 -23.03 -27.17
CA LEU A 152 -5.53 -22.57 -26.48
C LEU A 152 -4.87 -21.37 -27.18
N LEU A 153 -4.85 -21.35 -28.51
CA LEU A 153 -4.35 -20.21 -29.30
C LEU A 153 -5.19 -18.95 -29.09
N ILE A 154 -6.51 -19.07 -29.11
CA ILE A 154 -7.43 -17.95 -28.86
C ILE A 154 -7.22 -17.41 -27.44
N SER A 155 -7.17 -18.30 -26.44
CA SER A 155 -6.90 -17.92 -25.05
C SER A 155 -5.56 -17.18 -24.89
N ALA A 156 -4.51 -17.65 -25.58
CA ALA A 156 -3.21 -17.02 -25.54
C ALA A 156 -3.16 -15.61 -26.16
N LEU A 157 -3.91 -15.40 -27.25
CA LEU A 157 -4.02 -14.09 -27.92
C LEU A 157 -4.84 -13.10 -27.08
N PHE A 158 -5.99 -13.53 -26.57
CA PHE A 158 -6.86 -12.65 -25.77
C PHE A 158 -6.30 -12.35 -24.37
N SER A 159 -5.52 -13.25 -23.77
CA SER A 159 -4.89 -13.03 -22.46
C SER A 159 -3.82 -11.93 -22.45
N ARG A 160 -3.35 -11.43 -23.60
CA ARG A 160 -2.39 -10.30 -23.65
C ARG A 160 -3.05 -8.92 -23.57
N THR A 161 -4.38 -8.83 -23.61
CA THR A 161 -5.11 -7.54 -23.74
C THR A 161 -5.73 -7.07 -22.40
N LYS A 162 -5.32 -7.63 -21.26
CA LYS A 162 -5.69 -7.18 -19.90
C LYS A 162 -4.48 -7.25 -18.99
#